data_AF-A0A7Z7KAQ0-F1
#
_entry.id   AF-A0A7Z7KAQ0-F1
#
_cell.length_a   1.000
_cell.length_b   1.000
_cell.length_c   1.000
_cell.angle_alpha   90.00
_cell.angle_beta   90.00
_cell.angle_gamma   90.00
#
_symmetry.space_group_name_H-M   'P 1'
#
loop_
_entity.id
_entity.type
_entity.pdbx_description
1 polymer ?
#
loop_
_entity_poly.entity_id
_entity_poly.type
_entity_poly.pdbx_seq_one_letter_code
_entity_poly.pdbx_strand_id
1 'polypeptide(L)' 'MTSQELDEAGLNRSSTHVDFMIGSEQMDIDGIRADGTAVPIFRNGEWAI' A
#
# COMPACT_ATOMS: atom_id res chain seq x y z
N MET A 1 17.35 5.83 12.96
CA MET A 1 16.40 6.93 12.77
C MET A 1 15.78 7.28 14.10
N THR A 2 15.67 8.56 14.44
CA THR A 2 14.95 9.06 15.62
C THR A 2 13.44 8.97 15.41
N SER A 3 12.63 9.15 16.46
CA SER A 3 11.17 9.23 16.28
C SER A 3 10.79 10.38 15.34
N GLN A 4 11.46 11.52 15.46
CA GLN A 4 11.26 12.66 14.56
C GLN A 4 11.62 12.33 13.11
N GLU A 5 12.73 11.65 12.85
CA GLU A 5 13.13 11.27 11.49
C GLU A 5 12.15 10.26 10.85
N LEU A 6 11.48 9.42 11.65
CA LEU A 6 10.44 8.50 11.16
C LEU A 6 9.13 9.23 10.85
N ASP A 7 8.75 10.19 11.69
CA ASP A 7 7.55 11.02 11.50
C ASP A 7 7.70 11.91 10.25
N GLU A 8 8.88 12.53 10.07
CA GLU A 8 9.22 13.33 8.88
C GLU A 8 9.22 12.49 7.59
N ALA A 9 9.51 11.19 7.69
CA ALA A 9 9.42 10.25 6.57
C ALA A 9 7.99 9.72 6.31
N GLY A 10 7.00 10.14 7.11
CA GLY A 10 5.59 9.80 6.93
C GLY A 10 5.15 8.46 7.53
N LEU A 11 5.93 7.86 8.43
CA LEU A 11 5.57 6.59 9.07
C LEU A 11 4.59 6.83 10.22
N ASN A 12 3.55 6.00 10.29
CA ASN A 12 2.60 6.05 11.40
C ASN A 12 3.22 5.60 12.73
N ARG A 13 2.81 6.22 13.86
CA ARG A 13 3.27 5.87 15.22
C ARG A 13 2.10 5.42 16.07
N SER A 14 2.20 4.19 16.59
CA SER A 14 1.19 3.63 17.49
C SER A 14 1.83 2.60 18.41
N SER A 15 1.26 2.42 19.60
CA SER A 15 1.59 1.31 20.50
C SER A 15 0.97 -0.02 20.07
N THR A 16 -0.03 0.03 19.19
CA THR A 16 -0.73 -1.12 18.64
C THR A 16 -0.60 -1.16 17.12
N HIS A 17 -0.52 -2.37 16.58
CA HIS A 17 -0.57 -2.66 15.16
C HIS A 17 -1.46 -3.89 15.00
N VAL A 18 -2.57 -3.74 14.27
CA VAL A 18 -3.57 -4.80 14.09
C VAL A 18 -3.85 -4.93 12.61
N ASP A 19 -3.40 -6.04 12.05
CA ASP A 19 -3.65 -6.39 10.66
C ASP A 19 -5.07 -6.90 10.48
N PHE A 20 -5.67 -6.58 9.33
CA PHE A 20 -6.91 -7.17 8.87
C PHE A 20 -6.86 -7.39 7.36
N MET A 21 -7.57 -8.41 6.90
CA MET A 21 -7.52 -8.86 5.51
C MET A 21 -8.58 -8.13 4.68
N ILE A 22 -8.19 -7.70 3.48
CA ILE A 22 -9.10 -7.04 2.51
C ILE A 22 -9.16 -7.74 1.15
N GLY A 23 -8.24 -8.67 0.88
CA GLY A 23 -8.09 -9.32 -0.44
C GLY A 23 -9.28 -10.20 -0.83
N SER A 24 -9.53 -10.31 -2.14
CA SER A 24 -10.49 -11.26 -2.72
C SER A 24 -10.15 -11.57 -4.17
N GLU A 25 -10.77 -12.62 -4.74
CA GLU A 25 -10.69 -12.96 -6.17
C GLU A 25 -11.31 -11.89 -7.10
N GLN A 26 -11.99 -10.88 -6.54
CA GLN A 26 -12.60 -9.78 -7.29
C GLN A 26 -11.83 -8.47 -7.13
N MET A 27 -10.67 -8.50 -6.46
CA MET A 27 -9.88 -7.30 -6.18
C MET A 27 -8.98 -6.91 -7.35
N ASP A 28 -9.06 -5.64 -7.73
CA ASP A 28 -8.11 -5.01 -8.65
C ASP A 28 -7.26 -3.98 -7.88
N ILE A 29 -5.96 -3.93 -8.20
CA ILE A 29 -5.01 -2.99 -7.59
C ILE A 29 -4.23 -2.30 -8.70
N ASP A 30 -4.17 -0.96 -8.63
CA ASP A 30 -3.30 -0.12 -9.45
C ASP A 30 -2.21 0.54 -8.61
N GLY A 31 -0.98 0.49 -9.11
CA GLY A 31 0.09 1.35 -8.63
C GLY A 31 0.07 2.68 -9.36
N ILE A 32 0.17 3.78 -8.62
CA ILE A 32 0.23 5.13 -9.20
C ILE A 32 1.68 5.61 -9.23
N ARG A 33 2.20 5.91 -10.43
CA ARG A 33 3.53 6.51 -10.60
C ARG A 33 3.54 7.97 -10.15
N ALA A 34 4.73 8.52 -9.92
CA ALA A 34 4.91 9.93 -9.56
C ALA A 34 4.34 10.90 -10.63
N ASP A 35 4.26 10.48 -11.89
CA ASP A 35 3.65 11.24 -12.98
C ASP A 35 2.11 11.09 -13.06
N GLY A 36 1.50 10.32 -12.14
CA GLY A 36 0.07 10.05 -12.09
C GLY A 36 -0.39 8.87 -12.95
N THR A 37 0.50 8.23 -13.71
CA THR A 37 0.14 7.06 -14.53
C THR A 37 -0.26 5.88 -13.64
N ALA A 38 -1.45 5.33 -13.87
CA ALA A 38 -1.89 4.09 -13.24
C ALA A 38 -1.31 2.87 -13.96
N VAL A 39 -0.76 1.94 -13.19
CA VAL A 39 -0.17 0.68 -13.68
C VAL A 39 -0.90 -0.48 -12.98
N PRO A 40 -1.51 -1.40 -13.74
CA PRO A 40 -2.10 -2.61 -13.17
C PRO A 40 -1.06 -3.38 -12.36
N ILE A 41 -1.37 -3.67 -11.10
CA ILE A 41 -0.57 -4.53 -10.23
C ILE A 41 -1.30 -5.86 -10.03
N PHE A 42 -2.58 -5.82 -9.63
CA PHE A 42 -3.44 -7.00 -9.53
C PHE A 42 -4.69 -6.83 -10.38
N ARG A 43 -5.17 -7.94 -10.96
CA ARG A 43 -6.50 -8.06 -11.56
C ARG A 43 -7.15 -9.37 -11.13
N ASN A 44 -8.40 -9.32 -10.71
CA ASN A 44 -9.14 -10.47 -10.18
C ASN A 44 -8.35 -11.24 -9.10
N GLY A 45 -7.71 -10.52 -8.19
CA GLY A 45 -6.95 -11.12 -7.08
C GLY A 45 -5.60 -11.74 -7.46
N GLU A 46 -5.17 -11.67 -8.72
CA GLU A 46 -3.90 -12.22 -9.22
C GLU A 46 -3.00 -11.13 -9.81
N TRP A 47 -1.70 -11.40 -9.94
CA TRP A 47 -0.77 -10.46 -10.57
C TRP A 47 -1.15 -10.16 -12.02
N ALA A 48 -1.18 -8.88 -12.38
CA ALA A 48 -1.29 -8.46 -13.76
C ALA A 48 0.01 -8.80 -14.51
N ILE A 49 -0.10 -9.48 -15.66
CA ILE A 49 1.00 -9.82 -16.58
C ILE A 49 1.19 -8.69 -17.61
#